data_AF-A0A3D3R046-F1
#
_entry.id   AF-A0A3D3R046-F1
#
_cell.length_a   1.000
_cell.length_b   1.000
_cell.length_c   1.000
_cell.angle_alpha   90.00
_cell.angle_beta   90.00
_cell.angle_gamma   90.00
#
_symmetry.space_group_name_H-M   'P 1'
#
loop_
_entity.id
_entity.type
_entity.pdbx_description
1 polymer ?
#
loop_
_entity_poly.entity_id
_entity_poly.type
_entity_poly.pdbx_seq_one_letter_code
_entity_poly.pdbx_strand_id
1 'polypeptide(L)'
;MSSFFKQNRQSINEVAHELEVHPGTVWRWTIQGVKGRRLKTVQIGGRRYVLQSDLEAFLEQRDTNQGNSKSPDEQQRQAIAKARLDAEL
;
A
#
# COMPACT_ATOMS: atom_id res chain seq x y z
N MET A 1 12.04 20.50 -22.72
CA MET A 1 10.74 20.22 -22.05
C MET A 1 10.66 18.83 -21.38
N SER A 2 11.78 18.17 -21.03
CA SER A 2 11.77 16.77 -20.58
C SER A 2 12.20 16.53 -19.12
N SER A 3 12.35 17.59 -18.31
CA SER A 3 12.93 17.50 -16.96
C SER A 3 11.88 17.18 -15.87
N PHE A 4 10.67 17.74 -15.98
CA PHE A 4 9.61 17.57 -14.96
C PHE A 4 9.14 16.10 -14.83
N PHE A 5 9.03 15.37 -15.95
CA PHE A 5 8.66 13.94 -15.93
C PHE A 5 9.70 13.03 -15.26
N LYS A 6 10.95 13.49 -15.14
CA LYS A 6 12.00 12.75 -14.41
C LYS A 6 11.90 13.02 -12.90
N GLN A 7 11.48 14.21 -12.49
CA GLN A 7 11.43 14.61 -11.09
C GLN A 7 10.28 13.96 -10.33
N ASN A 8 9.15 13.68 -11.00
CA ASN A 8 7.92 13.22 -10.31
C ASN A 8 7.65 11.71 -10.44
N ARG A 9 8.68 10.90 -10.72
CA ARG A 9 8.53 9.45 -10.86
C ARG A 9 9.49 8.71 -9.94
N GLN A 10 8.96 7.70 -9.26
CA GLN A 10 9.69 6.88 -8.32
C GLN A 10 9.59 5.42 -8.75
N SER A 11 10.68 4.68 -8.62
CA SER A 11 10.69 3.23 -8.76
C SER A 11 9.95 2.57 -7.59
N ILE A 12 9.55 1.32 -7.77
CA ILE A 12 8.90 0.51 -6.72
C ILE A 12 9.73 0.49 -5.43
N ASN A 13 11.07 0.44 -5.54
CA ASN A 13 11.96 0.42 -4.39
C ASN A 13 12.04 1.78 -3.68
N GLU A 14 12.02 2.88 -4.43
CA GLU A 14 12.01 4.23 -3.85
C GLU A 14 10.70 4.48 -3.09
N VAL A 15 9.56 4.10 -3.66
CA VAL A 15 8.25 4.17 -2.98
C VAL A 15 8.22 3.29 -1.73
N ALA A 16 8.82 2.09 -1.81
CA ALA A 16 8.89 1.18 -0.68
C ALA A 16 9.71 1.78 0.48
N HIS A 17 10.83 2.42 0.15
CA HIS A 17 11.66 3.11 1.13
C HIS A 17 10.96 4.34 1.73
N GLU A 18 10.32 5.16 0.90
CA GLU A 18 9.58 6.36 1.34
C GLU A 18 8.45 6.02 2.32
N LEU A 19 7.72 4.94 2.06
CA LEU A 19 6.60 4.50 2.91
C LEU A 19 7.02 3.53 4.02
N GLU A 20 8.32 3.23 4.15
CA GLU A 20 8.86 2.25 5.10
C GLU A 20 8.15 0.88 5.03
N VAL A 21 7.80 0.45 3.82
CA VAL A 21 7.15 -0.86 3.57
C VAL A 21 8.06 -1.78 2.77
N HIS A 22 7.81 -3.09 2.88
CA HIS A 22 8.51 -4.06 2.04
C HIS A 22 8.20 -3.84 0.55
N PRO A 23 9.18 -3.91 -0.38
CA PRO A 23 8.95 -3.72 -1.81
C PRO A 23 7.88 -4.64 -2.41
N GLY A 24 7.75 -5.87 -1.88
CA GLY A 24 6.68 -6.79 -2.27
C GLY A 24 5.27 -6.28 -1.97
N THR A 25 5.10 -5.42 -0.96
CA THR A 25 3.82 -4.76 -0.66
C THR A 25 3.45 -3.76 -1.75
N VAL A 26 4.41 -2.92 -2.17
CA VAL A 26 4.22 -1.98 -3.27
C VAL A 26 3.97 -2.73 -4.58
N TRP A 27 4.72 -3.82 -4.83
CA TRP A 27 4.48 -4.69 -5.97
C TRP A 27 3.02 -5.20 -5.95
N ARG A 28 2.59 -5.79 -4.83
CA ARG A 28 1.22 -6.27 -4.64
C ARG A 28 0.18 -5.19 -4.94
N TRP A 29 0.36 -3.95 -4.48
CA TRP A 29 -0.57 -2.85 -4.77
C TRP A 29 -0.75 -2.56 -6.25
N THR A 30 0.27 -2.78 -7.07
CA THR A 30 0.17 -2.53 -8.52
C THR A 30 -0.42 -3.74 -9.28
N ILE A 31 -0.14 -4.99 -8.86
CA ILE A 31 -0.60 -6.21 -9.55
C ILE A 31 -1.95 -6.74 -9.07
N GLN A 32 -2.22 -6.65 -7.77
CA GLN A 32 -3.44 -7.16 -7.14
C GLN A 32 -4.27 -6.03 -6.54
N GLY A 33 -3.59 -4.97 -6.09
CA GLY A 33 -4.23 -3.91 -5.33
C GLY A 33 -4.41 -4.25 -3.87
N VAL A 34 -5.19 -3.41 -3.20
CA VAL A 34 -5.61 -3.57 -1.81
C VAL A 34 -7.01 -2.98 -1.69
N LYS A 35 -7.94 -3.72 -1.06
CA LYS A 35 -9.33 -3.28 -0.87
C LYS A 35 -10.00 -2.80 -2.18
N GLY A 36 -9.84 -3.57 -3.27
CA GLY A 36 -10.44 -3.26 -4.57
C GLY A 36 -9.76 -2.13 -5.36
N ARG A 37 -8.63 -1.59 -4.89
CA ARG A 37 -7.93 -0.46 -5.52
C ARG A 37 -6.51 -0.82 -5.88
N ARG A 38 -6.03 -0.36 -7.04
CA ARG A 38 -4.71 -0.67 -7.58
C ARG A 38 -3.88 0.59 -7.72
N LEU A 39 -2.60 0.52 -7.38
CA LEU A 39 -1.65 1.61 -7.57
C LEU A 39 -1.31 1.72 -9.07
N LYS A 40 -1.53 2.91 -9.64
CA LYS A 40 -1.21 3.20 -11.04
C LYS A 40 0.30 3.27 -11.24
N THR A 41 0.74 2.78 -12.38
CA THR A 41 2.16 2.76 -12.74
C THR A 41 2.37 2.97 -14.23
N VAL A 42 3.50 3.56 -14.59
CA VAL A 42 3.96 3.74 -15.97
C VAL A 42 5.21 2.89 -16.21
N GLN A 43 5.31 2.29 -17.39
CA GLN A 43 6.48 1.51 -17.78
C GLN A 43 7.36 2.34 -18.72
N ILE A 44 8.63 2.52 -18.34
CA ILE A 44 9.61 3.29 -19.11
C ILE A 44 10.88 2.45 -19.22
N GLY A 45 11.27 2.08 -20.44
CA GLY A 45 12.48 1.27 -20.68
C GLY A 45 12.47 -0.08 -19.93
N GLY A 46 11.32 -0.74 -19.86
CA GLY A 46 11.17 -2.02 -19.16
C GLY A 46 11.10 -1.95 -17.63
N ARG A 47 11.27 -0.76 -17.06
CA ARG A 47 11.12 -0.54 -15.60
C ARG A 47 9.79 0.11 -15.28
N ARG A 48 9.20 -0.29 -14.15
CA ARG A 48 7.94 0.25 -13.64
C ARG A 48 8.21 1.40 -12.69
N TYR A 49 7.53 2.51 -12.94
CA TYR A 49 7.58 3.71 -12.12
C TYR A 49 6.18 4.06 -11.64
N VAL A 50 6.11 4.60 -10.44
CA VAL A 50 4.94 5.22 -9.84
C VAL A 50 5.11 6.72 -9.99
N LEU A 51 4.06 7.42 -10.41
CA LEU A 51 4.05 8.88 -10.37
C LEU A 51 3.67 9.33 -8.96
N GLN A 52 4.34 10.36 -8.45
CA GLN A 52 4.08 10.86 -7.10
C GLN A 52 2.59 11.22 -6.89
N SER A 53 1.97 11.88 -7.87
CA SER A 53 0.53 12.23 -7.82
C SER A 53 -0.39 11.01 -7.76
N ASP A 54 -0.01 9.91 -8.42
CA ASP A 54 -0.78 8.65 -8.38
C ASP A 54 -0.60 7.95 -7.02
N LEU A 55 0.57 8.07 -6.41
CA LEU A 55 0.85 7.57 -5.07
C LEU A 55 0.04 8.32 -4.02
N GLU A 56 0.08 9.65 -4.06
CA GLU A 56 -0.71 10.54 -3.18
C GLU A 56 -2.20 10.21 -3.28
N ALA A 57 -2.76 10.17 -4.49
CA ALA A 57 -4.17 9.82 -4.70
C ALA A 57 -4.53 8.42 -4.18
N PHE A 58 -3.62 7.44 -4.30
CA PHE A 58 -3.82 6.09 -3.79
C PHE A 58 -3.82 6.06 -2.25
N LEU A 59 -2.99 6.88 -1.61
CA LEU A 59 -2.90 7.00 -0.16
C LEU A 59 -4.06 7.79 0.44
N GLU A 60 -4.46 8.92 -0.14
CA GLU A 60 -5.62 9.71 0.33
C GLU A 60 -6.92 8.89 0.30
N GLN A 61 -7.08 8.04 -0.70
CA GLN A 61 -8.21 7.13 -0.80
C GLN A 61 -8.21 6.06 0.31
N ARG A 62 -7.06 5.76 0.93
CA ARG A 62 -7.00 4.85 2.09
C ARG A 62 -7.75 5.44 3.28
N ASP A 63 -7.67 6.75 3.49
CA ASP A 63 -8.18 7.40 4.69
C ASP A 63 -9.68 7.63 4.66
N THR A 64 -10.25 7.86 3.49
CA THR A 64 -11.71 8.07 3.32
C THR A 64 -12.55 6.82 3.62
N ASN A 65 -11.97 5.62 3.64
CA ASN A 65 -12.67 4.36 3.91
C ASN A 65 -12.33 3.76 5.29
N GLN A 66 -11.86 4.57 6.25
CA GLN A 66 -11.71 4.17 7.66
C GLN A 66 -13.06 4.13 8.43
N GLY A 67 -14.18 4.01 7.72
CA GLY A 67 -15.48 3.67 8.30
C GLY A 67 -15.59 2.18 8.62
N ASN A 68 -15.11 1.79 9.81
CA ASN A 68 -15.65 0.71 10.64
C ASN A 68 -16.03 -0.63 9.95
N SER A 69 -15.05 -1.36 9.45
CA SER A 69 -15.19 -2.81 9.32
C SER A 69 -13.85 -3.47 9.61
N LYS A 70 -13.64 -3.87 10.88
CA LYS A 70 -12.55 -4.78 11.24
C LYS A 70 -12.62 -5.98 10.30
N SER A 71 -11.50 -6.32 9.67
CA SER A 71 -11.45 -7.50 8.82
C SER A 71 -11.72 -8.76 9.67
N PRO A 72 -12.40 -9.80 9.15
CA PRO A 72 -12.65 -11.03 9.92
C PRO A 72 -11.37 -11.65 10.50
N ASP A 73 -10.26 -11.55 9.76
CA ASP A 73 -8.93 -12.00 10.18
C ASP A 73 -8.41 -11.22 11.40
N GLU A 74 -8.65 -9.91 11.46
CA GLU A 74 -8.26 -9.08 12.60
C GLU A 74 -9.10 -9.37 13.84
N GLN A 75 -10.41 -9.63 13.67
CA GLN A 75 -11.28 -10.08 14.77
C GLN A 75 -10.83 -11.43 15.31
N GLN A 76 -10.46 -12.36 14.43
CA GLN A 76 -10.00 -13.70 14.81
C GLN A 76 -8.66 -13.64 15.55
N ARG A 77 -7.72 -12.80 15.12
CA ARG A 77 -6.46 -12.56 15.84
C ARG A 77 -6.68 -11.92 17.21
N GLN A 78 -7.58 -10.94 17.31
CA GLN A 78 -7.95 -10.31 18.59
C GLN A 78 -8.62 -11.32 19.54
N ALA A 79 -9.50 -12.18 19.03
CA ALA A 79 -10.15 -13.23 19.81
C ALA A 79 -9.14 -14.27 20.33
N ILE A 80 -8.20 -14.70 19.49
CA ILE A 80 -7.12 -15.63 19.90
C ILE A 80 -6.20 -14.98 20.94
N ALA A 81 -5.81 -13.73 20.72
CA ALA A 81 -4.97 -12.99 21.67
C ALA A 81 -5.67 -12.82 23.03
N LYS A 82 -6.97 -12.48 23.01
CA LYS A 82 -7.79 -12.38 24.22
C LYS A 82 -7.94 -13.72 24.94
N ALA A 83 -8.25 -14.80 24.21
CA ALA A 83 -8.39 -16.14 24.78
C ALA A 83 -7.09 -16.67 25.42
N ARG A 84 -5.92 -16.29 24.87
CA ARG A 84 -4.62 -16.61 25.50
C ARG A 84 -4.43 -15.87 26.83
N LEU A 85 -4.80 -14.60 26.86
CA LEU A 85 -4.66 -13.75 28.05
C LEU A 85 -5.60 -14.20 29.18
N ASP A 86 -6.82 -14.62 28.84
CA ASP A 86 -7.80 -15.16 29.78
C ASP A 86 -7.42 -16.56 30.32
N ALA A 87 -6.50 -17.29 29.66
CA ALA A 87 -6.04 -18.62 30.09
C ALA A 87 -4.80 -18.59 30.99
N GLU A 88 -4.11 -17.45 31.09
CA GLU A 88 -2.95 -17.24 31.96
C GLU A 88 -3.33 -16.67 33.35
N LEU A 89 -4.62 -16.40 33.59
CA LEU A 89 -5.22 -15.95 34.86
C LEU A 89 -5.97 -17.09 35.56
#